data_AF-X8DTT9-F1
#
_entry.id   AF-X8DTT9-F1
#
_cell.length_a   1.000
_cell.length_b   1.000
_cell.length_c   1.000
_cell.angle_alpha   90.00
_cell.angle_beta   90.00
_cell.angle_gamma   90.00
#
_symmetry.space_group_name_H-M   'P 1'
#
loop_
_entity.id
_entity.type
_entity.pdbx_description
1 polymer ?
#
loop_
_entity_poly.entity_id
_entity_poly.type
_entity_poly.pdbx_seq_one_letter_code
_entity_poly.pdbx_strand_id
1 'polypeptide(L)'
;MLRPTEATTDSSCQAVGKLLKYSNDEMARIQKHNEKVAETRDAERQDEAIPMYQKWAATIRDYAEQISDPEVKGVAVQMADAADEVTEREIQFLGKPAPGQSREQHVQESTDQIVAAGRKVKDAEAKLQSRCPVGSSNTEL
;
A
#
# COMPACT_ATOMS: atom_id res chain seq x y z
N MET A 1 -40.38 -7.83 3.59
CA MET A 1 -39.15 -7.58 4.37
C MET A 1 -38.17 -6.86 3.45
N LEU A 2 -37.96 -5.57 3.66
CA LEU A 2 -37.10 -4.73 2.82
C LEU A 2 -35.64 -4.96 3.20
N ARG A 3 -34.81 -5.36 2.22
CA ARG A 3 -33.35 -5.42 2.36
C ARG A 3 -32.80 -4.00 2.34
N PRO A 4 -32.04 -3.54 3.36
CA PRO A 4 -31.19 -2.37 3.23
C PRO A 4 -29.84 -2.84 2.68
N THR A 5 -29.69 -2.89 1.36
CA THR A 5 -28.41 -3.29 0.72
C THR A 5 -27.62 -2.09 0.19
N GLU A 6 -28.22 -0.91 0.12
CA GLU A 6 -27.60 0.27 -0.50
C GLU A 6 -26.69 1.03 0.47
N ALA A 7 -27.16 1.32 1.70
CA ALA A 7 -26.40 2.14 2.66
C ALA A 7 -25.06 1.52 3.15
N THR A 8 -24.97 0.19 3.23
CA THR A 8 -23.74 -0.52 3.64
C THR A 8 -22.64 -0.46 2.58
N THR A 9 -23.04 -0.47 1.31
CA THR A 9 -22.11 -0.38 0.16
C THR A 9 -21.53 1.02 0.06
N ASP A 10 -22.35 2.06 0.28
CA ASP A 10 -21.91 3.46 0.24
C ASP A 10 -20.85 3.78 1.31
N SER A 11 -21.07 3.34 2.56
CA SER A 11 -20.10 3.55 3.65
C SER A 11 -18.79 2.79 3.41
N SER A 12 -18.86 1.58 2.85
CA SER A 12 -17.70 0.77 2.47
C SER A 12 -16.89 1.46 1.37
N CYS A 13 -17.54 1.98 0.33
CA CYS A 13 -16.85 2.69 -0.74
C CYS A 13 -16.30 4.05 -0.30
N GLN A 14 -16.91 4.71 0.68
CA GLN A 14 -16.30 5.89 1.32
C GLN A 14 -15.00 5.55 2.06
N ALA A 15 -14.97 4.42 2.78
CA ALA A 15 -13.75 3.94 3.43
C ALA A 15 -12.67 3.56 2.41
N VAL A 16 -13.04 2.89 1.29
CA VAL A 16 -12.13 2.62 0.17
C VAL A 16 -11.55 3.91 -0.42
N GLY A 17 -12.37 4.95 -0.64
CA GLY A 17 -11.89 6.24 -1.14
C GLY A 17 -10.83 6.87 -0.22
N LYS A 18 -11.02 6.80 1.11
CA LYS A 18 -10.04 7.28 2.10
C LYS A 18 -8.77 6.43 2.08
N LEU A 19 -8.90 5.10 2.02
CA LEU A 19 -7.80 4.16 1.93
C LEU A 19 -6.91 4.45 0.71
N LEU A 20 -7.51 4.52 -0.48
CA LEU A 20 -6.79 4.75 -1.73
C LEU A 20 -6.10 6.12 -1.76
N LYS A 21 -6.78 7.16 -1.27
CA LYS A 21 -6.18 8.49 -1.15
C LYS A 21 -4.98 8.46 -0.21
N TYR A 22 -5.14 7.90 0.98
CA TYR A 22 -4.06 7.79 1.95
C TYR A 22 -2.87 7.01 1.40
N SER A 23 -3.11 5.84 0.78
CA SER A 23 -2.06 5.01 0.18
C SER A 23 -1.23 5.79 -0.83
N ASN A 24 -1.89 6.49 -1.76
CA ASN A 24 -1.22 7.28 -2.80
C ASN A 24 -0.45 8.47 -2.21
N ASP A 25 -1.06 9.22 -1.30
CA ASP A 25 -0.43 10.39 -0.67
C ASP A 25 0.81 9.97 0.15
N GLU A 26 0.72 8.89 0.92
CA GLU A 26 1.84 8.44 1.75
C GLU A 26 2.96 7.82 0.91
N MET A 27 2.64 7.03 -0.12
CA MET A 27 3.65 6.52 -1.05
C MET A 27 4.38 7.64 -1.80
N ALA A 28 3.68 8.71 -2.19
CA ALA A 28 4.33 9.89 -2.77
C ALA A 28 5.27 10.59 -1.77
N ARG A 29 4.91 10.63 -0.49
CA ARG A 29 5.78 11.17 0.58
C ARG A 29 7.02 10.31 0.82
N ILE A 30 6.85 8.98 0.84
CA ILE A 30 7.96 8.02 0.98
C ILE A 30 8.90 8.12 -0.23
N GLN A 31 8.37 8.15 -1.44
CA GLN A 31 9.16 8.33 -2.66
C GLN A 31 9.99 9.61 -2.60
N LYS A 32 9.37 10.75 -2.25
CA LYS A 32 10.07 12.03 -2.12
C LYS A 32 11.17 11.99 -1.04
N HIS A 33 10.93 11.27 0.05
CA HIS A 33 11.94 11.05 1.08
C HIS A 33 13.13 10.27 0.52
N ASN A 34 12.88 9.14 -0.15
CA ASN A 34 13.91 8.29 -0.74
C ASN A 34 14.72 9.02 -1.83
N GLU A 35 14.07 9.82 -2.67
CA GLU A 35 14.74 10.68 -3.66
C GLU A 35 15.69 11.67 -2.98
N LYS A 36 15.26 12.34 -1.91
CA LYS A 36 16.10 13.27 -1.15
C LYS A 36 17.30 12.57 -0.50
N VAL A 37 17.09 11.38 0.05
CA VAL A 37 18.17 10.57 0.63
C VAL A 37 19.17 10.14 -0.45
N ALA A 38 18.69 9.73 -1.62
CA ALA A 38 19.53 9.36 -2.77
C ALA A 38 20.35 10.56 -3.29
N GLU A 39 19.74 11.75 -3.41
CA GLU A 39 20.43 12.99 -3.81
C GLU A 39 21.56 13.37 -2.85
N THR A 40 21.31 13.21 -1.55
CA THR A 40 22.28 13.55 -0.50
C THR A 40 23.34 12.46 -0.29
N ARG A 41 23.19 11.29 -0.93
CA ARG A 41 24.02 10.09 -0.76
C ARG A 41 24.18 9.68 0.71
N ASP A 42 23.19 10.01 1.52
CA ASP A 42 23.24 9.82 2.96
C ASP A 42 22.76 8.40 3.29
N ALA A 43 23.69 7.45 3.23
CA ALA A 43 23.41 6.04 3.48
C ALA A 43 22.92 5.77 4.92
N GLU A 44 23.22 6.67 5.86
CA GLU A 44 22.77 6.55 7.26
C GLU A 44 21.28 6.89 7.42
N ARG A 45 20.65 7.49 6.40
CA ARG A 45 19.25 7.90 6.44
C ARG A 45 18.33 7.01 5.61
N GLN A 46 18.87 5.94 5.00
CA GLN A 46 18.06 4.99 4.22
C GLN A 46 17.06 4.22 5.09
N ASP A 47 17.35 4.02 6.38
CA ASP A 47 16.47 3.35 7.32
C ASP A 47 15.33 4.25 7.83
N GLU A 48 15.42 5.58 7.66
CA GLU A 48 14.36 6.54 8.03
C GLU A 48 13.03 6.28 7.29
N ALA A 49 13.09 5.63 6.12
CA ALA A 49 11.91 5.24 5.36
C ALA A 49 11.18 4.02 5.96
N ILE A 50 11.85 3.17 6.73
CA ILE A 50 11.25 1.94 7.29
C ILE A 50 10.06 2.25 8.21
N PRO A 51 10.16 3.16 9.19
CA PRO A 51 9.00 3.55 10.00
C PRO A 51 7.86 4.16 9.17
N MET A 52 8.16 4.78 8.03
CA MET A 52 7.14 5.35 7.13
C MET A 52 6.37 4.22 6.42
N TYR A 53 7.06 3.22 5.87
CA TYR A 53 6.42 2.03 5.28
C TYR A 53 5.60 1.24 6.30
N GLN A 54 6.14 1.02 7.51
CA GLN A 54 5.42 0.36 8.59
C GLN A 54 4.13 1.09 8.97
N LYS A 55 4.20 2.42 9.10
CA LYS A 55 3.01 3.24 9.38
C LYS A 55 2.00 3.18 8.24
N TRP A 56 2.47 3.23 7.01
CA TRP A 56 1.64 3.14 5.81
C TRP A 56 0.87 1.82 5.76
N ALA A 57 1.56 0.68 5.92
CA ALA A 57 0.94 -0.64 5.89
C ALA A 57 -0.08 -0.82 7.04
N ALA A 58 0.28 -0.43 8.27
CA ALA A 58 -0.62 -0.47 9.41
C ALA A 58 -1.88 0.38 9.18
N THR A 59 -1.73 1.59 8.65
CA THR A 59 -2.86 2.49 8.40
C THR A 59 -3.76 1.98 7.27
N ILE A 60 -3.21 1.32 6.23
CA ILE A 60 -4.02 0.64 5.21
C ILE A 60 -4.88 -0.46 5.87
N ARG A 61 -4.30 -1.24 6.78
CA ARG A 61 -5.04 -2.28 7.51
C ARG A 61 -6.17 -1.68 8.36
N ASP A 62 -5.90 -0.58 9.07
CA ASP A 62 -6.93 0.12 9.86
C ASP A 62 -8.11 0.60 8.98
N TYR A 63 -7.83 1.05 7.75
CA TYR A 63 -8.91 1.39 6.80
C TYR A 63 -9.64 0.15 6.29
N ALA A 64 -8.92 -0.94 6.00
CA ALA A 64 -9.54 -2.20 5.55
C ALA A 64 -10.50 -2.75 6.60
N GLU A 65 -10.21 -2.59 7.89
CA GLU A 65 -11.08 -3.04 8.98
C GLU A 65 -12.41 -2.26 9.06
N GLN A 66 -12.43 -0.99 8.64
CA GLN A 66 -13.62 -0.13 8.61
C GLN A 66 -14.60 -0.47 7.48
N ILE A 67 -14.20 -1.30 6.51
CA ILE A 67 -15.05 -1.71 5.39
C ILE A 67 -16.01 -2.80 5.87
N SER A 68 -17.31 -2.59 5.63
CA SER A 68 -18.36 -3.52 6.10
C SER A 68 -18.77 -4.54 5.05
N ASP A 69 -18.68 -4.19 3.76
CA ASP A 69 -18.90 -5.12 2.66
C ASP A 69 -17.80 -6.20 2.66
N PRO A 70 -18.14 -7.50 2.80
CA PRO A 70 -17.14 -8.56 2.94
C PRO A 70 -16.26 -8.76 1.71
N GLU A 71 -16.79 -8.54 0.50
CA GLU A 71 -16.01 -8.72 -0.72
C GLU A 71 -15.02 -7.57 -0.90
N VAL A 72 -15.47 -6.33 -0.68
CA VAL A 72 -14.61 -5.14 -0.71
C VAL A 72 -13.58 -5.20 0.41
N LYS A 73 -13.97 -5.62 1.62
CA LYS A 73 -13.07 -5.83 2.75
C LYS A 73 -12.00 -6.86 2.41
N GLY A 74 -12.37 -7.98 1.79
CA GLY A 74 -11.42 -9.00 1.36
C GLY A 74 -10.34 -8.45 0.42
N VAL A 75 -10.70 -7.59 -0.54
CA VAL A 75 -9.71 -6.94 -1.42
C VAL A 75 -8.87 -5.91 -0.66
N ALA A 76 -9.45 -5.15 0.25
CA ALA A 76 -8.70 -4.17 1.06
C ALA A 76 -7.71 -4.85 2.02
N VAL A 77 -8.06 -6.00 2.58
CA VAL A 77 -7.13 -6.83 3.36
C VAL A 77 -5.99 -7.36 2.49
N GLN A 78 -6.27 -7.82 1.25
CA GLN A 78 -5.20 -8.20 0.31
C GLN A 78 -4.24 -7.03 0.01
N MET A 79 -4.77 -5.81 -0.08
CA MET A 79 -3.94 -4.61 -0.23
C MET A 79 -3.08 -4.36 1.01
N ALA A 80 -3.63 -4.52 2.21
CA ALA A 80 -2.90 -4.39 3.47
C ALA A 80 -1.77 -5.44 3.59
N ASP A 81 -2.06 -6.70 3.26
CA ASP A 81 -1.08 -7.79 3.29
C ASP A 81 0.06 -7.55 2.28
N ALA A 82 -0.28 -7.00 1.10
CA ALA A 82 0.73 -6.60 0.12
C ALA A 82 1.58 -5.40 0.58
N ALA A 83 0.99 -4.46 1.33
CA ALA A 83 1.70 -3.33 1.92
C ALA A 83 2.67 -3.76 3.04
N ASP A 84 2.27 -4.75 3.85
CA ASP A 84 3.17 -5.41 4.80
C ASP A 84 4.33 -6.08 4.07
N GLU A 85 4.05 -6.81 2.99
CA GLU A 85 5.10 -7.46 2.20
C GLU A 85 6.11 -6.44 1.66
N VAL A 86 5.66 -5.29 1.12
CA VAL A 86 6.56 -4.21 0.72
C VAL A 86 7.46 -3.77 1.88
N THR A 87 6.87 -3.57 3.06
CA THR A 87 7.61 -3.17 4.27
C THR A 87 8.66 -4.21 4.67
N GLU A 88 8.32 -5.49 4.64
CA GLU A 88 9.25 -6.58 4.92
C GLU A 88 10.40 -6.62 3.90
N ARG A 89 10.11 -6.41 2.61
CA ARG A 89 11.14 -6.38 1.56
C ARG A 89 12.06 -5.17 1.67
N GLU A 90 11.54 -4.01 2.06
CA GLU A 90 12.35 -2.82 2.34
C GLU A 90 13.31 -3.05 3.52
N ILE A 91 12.85 -3.72 4.58
CA ILE A 91 13.73 -4.12 5.70
C ILE A 91 14.81 -5.10 5.22
N GLN A 92 14.46 -6.07 4.38
CA GLN A 92 15.41 -7.04 3.82
C GLN A 92 16.44 -6.37 2.91
N PHE A 93 16.03 -5.40 2.11
CA PHE A 93 16.92 -4.63 1.23
C PHE A 93 18.06 -3.96 2.01
N LEU A 94 17.74 -3.34 3.16
CA LEU A 94 18.73 -2.73 4.06
C LEU A 94 19.56 -3.76 4.86
N GLY A 95 19.13 -5.02 4.86
CA GLY A 95 19.83 -6.13 5.50
C GLY A 95 21.17 -6.47 4.84
N LYS A 96 21.89 -7.39 5.48
CA LYS A 96 23.12 -7.94 4.91
C LYS A 96 22.79 -9.00 3.85
N PRO A 97 23.59 -9.13 2.78
CA PRO A 97 23.47 -10.22 1.82
C PRO A 97 23.46 -11.60 2.50
N ALA A 98 22.71 -12.54 1.93
CA ALA A 98 22.72 -13.92 2.41
C ALA A 98 24.12 -14.55 2.27
N PRO A 99 24.46 -15.59 3.07
CA PRO A 99 25.72 -16.29 2.93
C PRO A 99 25.93 -16.80 1.49
N GLY A 100 27.06 -16.43 0.87
CA GLY A 100 27.38 -16.80 -0.51
C GLY A 100 26.78 -15.90 -1.59
N GLN A 101 25.98 -14.90 -1.23
CA GLN A 101 25.42 -13.92 -2.15
C GLN A 101 26.32 -12.68 -2.26
N SER A 102 26.51 -12.17 -3.47
CA SER A 102 27.20 -10.89 -3.66
C SER A 102 26.32 -9.71 -3.23
N ARG A 103 26.93 -8.57 -2.92
CA ARG A 103 26.17 -7.34 -2.60
C ARG A 103 25.30 -6.88 -3.77
N GLU A 104 25.80 -7.02 -5.00
CA GLU A 104 25.07 -6.64 -6.21
C GLU A 104 23.85 -7.54 -6.44
N GLN A 105 24.00 -8.85 -6.24
CA GLN A 105 22.89 -9.81 -6.29
C GLN A 105 21.83 -9.48 -5.24
N HIS A 106 22.25 -9.22 -3.99
CA HIS A 106 21.34 -8.84 -2.91
C HIS A 106 20.51 -7.60 -3.25
N VAL A 107 21.16 -6.54 -3.74
CA VAL A 107 20.49 -5.29 -4.11
C VAL A 107 19.50 -5.52 -5.26
N GLN A 108 19.91 -6.25 -6.30
CA GLN A 108 19.06 -6.51 -7.45
C GLN A 108 17.84 -7.35 -7.07
N GLU A 109 18.05 -8.49 -6.40
CA GLU A 109 16.96 -9.38 -5.99
C GLU A 109 15.99 -8.70 -5.02
N SER A 110 16.51 -7.94 -4.05
CA SER A 110 15.68 -7.19 -3.11
C SER A 110 14.86 -6.12 -3.82
N THR A 111 15.44 -5.41 -4.79
CA THR A 111 14.72 -4.42 -5.61
C THR A 111 13.59 -5.09 -6.40
N ASP A 112 13.86 -6.21 -7.06
CA ASP A 112 12.86 -6.95 -7.83
C ASP A 112 11.71 -7.45 -6.94
N GLN A 113 12.02 -7.88 -5.71
CA GLN A 113 11.02 -8.30 -4.72
C GLN A 113 10.16 -7.12 -4.23
N ILE A 114 10.76 -5.95 -3.95
CA ILE A 114 10.02 -4.72 -3.60
C ILE A 114 9.07 -4.33 -4.74
N VAL A 115 9.56 -4.31 -5.98
CA VAL A 115 8.74 -3.99 -7.16
C VAL A 115 7.60 -4.98 -7.33
N ALA A 116 7.86 -6.29 -7.14
CA ALA A 116 6.84 -7.32 -7.23
C ALA A 116 5.76 -7.16 -6.15
N ALA A 117 6.15 -6.87 -4.90
CA ALA A 117 5.22 -6.59 -3.82
C ALA A 117 4.40 -5.31 -4.08
N GLY A 118 5.04 -4.25 -4.57
CA GLY A 118 4.36 -3.01 -4.97
C GLY A 118 3.33 -3.21 -6.08
N ARG A 119 3.57 -4.12 -7.02
CA ARG A 119 2.56 -4.50 -8.04
C ARG A 119 1.33 -5.15 -7.42
N LYS A 120 1.48 -6.00 -6.40
CA LYS A 120 0.34 -6.60 -5.70
C LYS A 120 -0.54 -5.54 -5.04
N VAL A 121 0.07 -4.50 -4.46
CA VAL A 121 -0.65 -3.33 -3.93
C VAL A 121 -1.45 -2.65 -5.04
N LYS A 122 -0.82 -2.34 -6.19
CA LYS A 122 -1.50 -1.70 -7.32
C LYS A 122 -2.61 -2.54 -7.94
N ASP A 123 -2.44 -3.86 -8.01
CA ASP A 123 -3.48 -4.77 -8.46
C ASP A 123 -4.69 -4.77 -7.51
N ALA A 124 -4.44 -4.72 -6.20
CA ALA A 124 -5.50 -4.60 -5.20
C ALA A 124 -6.19 -3.23 -5.25
N GLU A 125 -5.43 -2.14 -5.41
CA GLU A 125 -5.98 -0.79 -5.62
C GLU A 125 -6.92 -0.75 -6.84
N ALA A 126 -6.49 -1.32 -7.98
CA ALA A 126 -7.32 -1.36 -9.19
C ALA A 126 -8.61 -2.16 -8.99
N LYS A 127 -8.55 -3.29 -8.26
CA LYS A 127 -9.74 -4.07 -7.88
C LYS A 127 -10.67 -3.31 -6.93
N LEU A 128 -10.12 -2.52 -6.00
CA LEU A 128 -10.93 -1.67 -5.13
C LEU A 128 -11.62 -0.56 -5.92
N GLN A 129 -10.90 0.09 -6.84
CA GLN A 129 -11.45 1.14 -7.70
C GLN A 129 -12.56 0.62 -8.63
N SER A 130 -12.44 -0.60 -9.15
CA SER A 130 -13.50 -1.18 -10.00
C SER A 130 -14.75 -1.57 -9.22
N ARG A 131 -14.60 -1.95 -7.95
CA ARG A 131 -15.71 -2.27 -7.03
C ARG A 131 -16.36 -1.04 -6.41
N CYS A 132 -15.56 -0.01 -6.17
CA CYS A 132 -15.96 1.28 -5.60
C CYS A 132 -15.42 2.38 -6.52
N PRO A 133 -16.17 2.77 -7.56
CA PRO A 133 -15.75 3.83 -8.47
C PRO A 133 -15.65 5.14 -7.69
N VAL A 134 -14.43 5.50 -7.30
CA VAL A 134 -14.14 6.75 -6.59
C VAL A 134 -14.11 7.87 -7.63
N GLY A 135 -15.30 8.31 -8.05
CA GLY A 135 -15.46 9.37 -9.04
C GLY A 135 -16.61 9.10 -10.01
N SER A 136 -17.84 9.34 -9.58
CA SER A 136 -18.84 10.08 -10.35
C SER A 136 -20.06 10.30 -9.46
N SER A 137 -19.99 11.33 -8.61
CA SER A 137 -21.19 11.96 -8.07
C SER A 137 -21.87 12.77 -9.19
N ASN A 138 -22.24 12.15 -10.31
CA ASN A 138 -23.25 12.70 -11.21
C ASN A 138 -24.61 12.26 -10.68
N THR A 139 -24.96 12.80 -9.52
CA THR A 139 -26.35 12.92 -9.09
C THR A 139 -26.74 14.38 -9.33
N GLU A 140 -26.76 14.79 -10.61
CA GLU A 140 -27.57 15.94 -10.99
C GLU A 140 -28.97 15.40 -11.35
N LEU A 141 -29.93 15.84 -10.55
CA LEU A 141 -31.37 15.75 -10.74
C LEU A 141 -31.82 16.46 -12.02
#